data_AF-A0A9D7MY78-F1
#
_entry.id   AF-A0A9D7MY78-F1
#
_cell.length_a   1.000
_cell.length_b   1.000
_cell.length_c   1.000
_cell.angle_alpha   90.00
_cell.angle_beta   90.00
_cell.angle_gamma   90.00
#
_symmetry.space_group_name_H-M   'P 1'
#
loop_
_entity.id
_entity.type
_entity.pdbx_description
1 polymer ?
#
loop_
_entity_poly.entity_id
_entity_poly.type
_entity_poly.pdbx_seq_one_letter_code
_entity_poly.pdbx_strand_id
1 'polypeptide(L)' 'MADAMMYSLALEHKATFWTQDVDYQGLPGVHYFAKPSKNPGATTPLT' A
#
# COMPACT_ATOMS: atom_id res chain seq x y z
N MET A 1 -3.46 6.75 12.99
CA MET A 1 -4.79 6.56 13.64
C MET A 1 -5.96 6.82 12.70
N ALA A 2 -5.91 7.78 11.78
CA ALA A 2 -6.94 7.97 10.76
C ALA A 2 -7.18 6.74 9.86
N ASP A 3 -6.12 5.95 9.62
CA ASP A 3 -6.17 4.75 8.78
C ASP A 3 -7.16 3.69 9.28
N ALA A 4 -7.21 3.47 10.60
CA ALA A 4 -8.13 2.50 11.21
C ALA A 4 -9.61 2.90 11.03
N MET A 5 -9.93 4.21 11.03
CA MET A 5 -11.29 4.68 10.77
C MET A 5 -11.65 4.53 9.28
N MET A 6 -10.71 4.81 8.38
CA MET A 6 -10.91 4.60 6.94
C MET A 6 -11.06 3.12 6.58
N TYR A 7 -10.31 2.23 7.24
CA TYR A 7 -10.45 0.78 7.10
C TYR A 7 -11.83 0.29 7.58
N SER A 8 -12.29 0.79 8.73
CA SER A 8 -13.61 0.44 9.26
C SER A 8 -14.75 0.87 8.32
N LEU A 9 -14.63 2.06 7.73
CA LEU A 9 -15.58 2.58 6.76
C LEU A 9 -15.54 1.78 5.44
N ALA A 10 -14.35 1.40 4.97
CA ALA A 10 -14.19 0.56 3.79
C ALA A 10 -14.84 -0.82 3.98
N LEU A 11 -14.67 -1.43 5.15
CA LEU A 11 -15.33 -2.70 5.49
C LEU A 11 -16.87 -2.56 5.51
N GLU A 12 -17.38 -1.50 6.14
CA GLU A 12 -18.82 -1.26 6.24
C GLU A 12 -19.47 -1.03 4.87
N HIS A 13 -18.80 -0.26 4.00
CA HIS A 13 -19.26 0.01 2.64
C HIS A 13 -18.88 -1.08 1.63
N LYS A 14 -18.23 -2.16 2.07
CA LYS A 14 -17.65 -3.21 1.19
C LYS A 14 -16.74 -2.63 0.09
N ALA A 15 -16.12 -1.49 0.37
CA ALA A 15 -15.18 -0.84 -0.52
C ALA A 15 -13.79 -1.45 -0.33
N THR A 16 -12.98 -1.41 -1.40
CA THR A 16 -11.59 -1.86 -1.32
C THR A 16 -10.73 -0.75 -0.73
N PHE A 17 -9.99 -1.03 0.35
CA PHE A 17 -9.08 -0.09 0.97
C PHE A 17 -7.70 -0.18 0.30
N TRP A 18 -7.28 0.87 -0.40
CA TRP A 18 -5.99 0.88 -1.10
C TRP A 18 -4.93 1.53 -0.23
N THR A 19 -3.87 0.79 0.09
CA THR A 19 -2.77 1.30 0.93
C THR A 19 -1.41 0.90 0.38
N GLN A 20 -0.42 1.74 0.64
CA GLN A 20 1.00 1.47 0.33
C GLN A 20 1.76 1.09 1.61
N ASP A 21 1.04 0.91 2.71
CA ASP A 21 1.58 0.54 4.00
C ASP A 21 1.57 -0.99 4.15
N VAL A 22 2.75 -1.55 4.40
CA VAL A 22 2.95 -3.01 4.47
C VAL A 22 2.31 -3.60 5.72
N ASP A 23 2.06 -2.79 6.75
CA ASP A 23 1.44 -3.22 8.00
C ASP A 23 -0.02 -3.67 7.81
N TYR A 24 -0.65 -3.28 6.69
CA TYR A 24 -2.02 -3.66 6.33
C TYR A 24 -2.08 -4.79 5.29
N GLN A 25 -0.92 -5.33 4.89
CA GLN A 25 -0.84 -6.46 3.96
C GLN A 25 -1.46 -7.71 4.62
N GLY A 26 -2.50 -8.26 4.00
CA GLY A 26 -3.17 -9.48 4.46
C GLY A 26 -4.49 -9.26 5.20
N LEU A 27 -4.93 -8.00 5.33
CA LEU A 27 -6.25 -7.69 5.87
C LEU A 27 -7.36 -7.87 4.82
N PRO A 28 -8.53 -8.41 5.19
CA PRO A 28 -9.65 -8.60 4.27
C PRO A 28 -10.17 -7.26 3.74
N GLY A 29 -10.28 -7.13 2.42
CA GLY A 29 -10.70 -5.88 1.78
C GLY A 29 -9.58 -4.84 1.59
N VAL A 30 -8.34 -5.15 1.98
CA VAL A 30 -7.18 -4.28 1.72
C VAL A 30 -6.47 -4.70 0.44
N HIS A 31 -6.28 -3.72 -0.45
CA HIS A 31 -5.42 -3.83 -1.60
C HIS A 31 -4.11 -3.09 -1.32
N TYR A 32 -3.08 -3.88 -0.99
CA TYR A 32 -1.75 -3.35 -0.79
C TYR A 32 -1.04 -3.16 -2.13
N PHE A 33 -0.58 -1.94 -2.41
CA PHE A 33 0.25 -1.63 -3.56
C PHE A 33 1.64 -1.22 -3.08
N ALA A 34 2.64 -2.08 -3.26
CA ALA A 34 4.01 -1.72 -2.95
C ALA A 34 4.44 -0.54 -3.82
N LYS A 35 5.05 0.49 -3.22
CA LYS A 35 5.71 1.52 -4.02
C LYS A 35 6.75 0.83 -4.90
N PRO A 36 6.79 1.08 -6.22
CA PRO A 36 7.95 0.70 -6.99
C PRO A 36 9.15 1.40 -6.35
N SER A 37 10.09 0.59 -5.84
CA SER A 37 11.34 1.09 -5.29
C SER A 37 11.91 2.07 -6.30
N LYS A 38 12.01 3.35 -5.92
CA LYS A 38 12.62 4.37 -6.76
C LYS A 38 14.11 4.10 -6.77
N ASN A 39 14.52 3.18 -7.64
CA ASN A 39 15.79 3.18 -8.37
C ASN A 39 15.87 2.01 -9.36
N PRO A 40 15.42 2.20 -10.61
CA PRO A 40 15.97 1.46 -11.74
C PRO A 40 17.34 2.00 -12.19
N GLY A 41 17.85 3.10 -11.60
CA GLY A 41 18.94 3.92 -12.18
C GLY A 41 20.23 4.07 -11.37
N ALA A 42 20.43 3.38 -10.26
CA ALA A 42 21.70 3.42 -9.52
C ALA A 42 22.70 2.36 -10.01
N THR A 43 22.72 2.09 -11.32
CA THR A 43 23.82 1.37 -11.98
C THR A 43 24.32 2.21 -13.14
N THR A 44 25.09 3.25 -12.83
CA THR A 44 26.18 3.64 -13.70
C THR A 44 27.30 2.60 -13.52
N PRO A 45 27.59 1.74 -14.50
CA PRO A 45 28.97 1.40 -14.76
C PRO A 45 29.57 2.58 -15.54
N LEU A 46 30.48 3.29 -14.90
CA LEU A 46 31.47 4.13 -15.60
C LEU A 46 32.28 3.21 -16.53
N THR A 47 32.10 3.36 -17.85
CA THR A 47 33.03 2.94 -18.90
C THR A 47 32.70 3.69 -20.17
#